data_AF-A0A2S6IF28-F1
#
_entry.id   AF-A0A2S6IF28-F1
#
_cell.length_a   1.000
_cell.length_b   1.000
_cell.length_c   1.000
_cell.angle_alpha   90.00
_cell.angle_beta   90.00
_cell.angle_gamma   90.00
#
_symmetry.space_group_name_H-M   'P 1'
#
loop_
_entity.id
_entity.type
_entity.pdbx_description
1 polymer ?
#
loop_
_entity_poly.entity_id
_entity_poly.type
_entity_poly.pdbx_seq_one_letter_code
_entity_poly.pdbx_strand_id
1 'polypeptide(L)' 'MIQIWSALITILILKALKTQAKHGWYLSNLVAFIRLNLFVKVDLYKWLDNPFAKEQPPPNKYIQGVLF' A
#
# COMPACT_ATOMS: atom_id res chain seq x y z
N MET A 1 -19.13 -24.92 -1.85
CA MET A 1 -17.82 -25.49 -1.43
C MET A 1 -16.69 -24.97 -2.32
N ILE A 2 -16.33 -23.68 -2.18
CA ILE A 2 -15.22 -23.05 -2.95
C ILE A 2 -14.38 -22.10 -2.07
N GLN A 3 -15.00 -21.55 -1.02
CA GLN A 3 -14.37 -20.61 -0.10
C GLN A 3 -13.07 -21.13 0.54
N ILE A 4 -12.99 -22.43 0.85
CA ILE A 4 -11.77 -23.04 1.42
C ILE A 4 -10.61 -22.96 0.42
N TRP A 5 -10.86 -23.32 -0.84
CA TRP A 5 -9.87 -23.22 -1.91
C TRP A 5 -9.46 -21.77 -2.19
N SER A 6 -10.42 -20.83 -2.18
CA SER A 6 -10.13 -19.40 -2.30
C SER A 6 -9.29 -18.88 -1.13
N ALA A 7 -9.54 -19.34 0.10
CA ALA A 7 -8.75 -18.95 1.27
C ALA A 7 -7.30 -19.46 1.17
N LEU A 8 -7.11 -20.71 0.72
CA LEU A 8 -5.78 -21.28 0.49
C LEU A 8 -4.99 -20.50 -0.56
N ILE A 9 -5.63 -20.14 -1.69
CA ILE A 9 -5.00 -19.32 -2.73
C ILE A 9 -4.65 -17.92 -2.19
N THR A 10 -5.55 -17.31 -1.42
CA THR A 10 -5.35 -15.98 -0.82
C THR A 10 -4.16 -15.98 0.16
N ILE A 11 -4.05 -17.00 1.02
CA ILE A 11 -2.94 -17.15 1.97
C ILE A 11 -1.61 -17.38 1.26
N LEU A 12 -1.62 -18.13 0.15
CA LEU A 12 -0.42 -18.36 -0.66
C LEU A 12 0.08 -17.06 -1.30
N ILE A 13 -0.82 -16.26 -1.88
CA ILE A 13 -0.52 -14.95 -2.47
C ILE A 13 0.01 -13.98 -1.40
N LEU A 14 -0.62 -13.92 -0.22
CA LEU A 14 -0.15 -13.08 0.89
C LEU A 14 1.25 -13.44 1.35
N LYS A 15 1.58 -14.73 1.41
CA LYS A 15 2.91 -15.20 1.78
C LYS A 15 3.95 -14.84 0.70
N ALA A 16 3.60 -14.95 -0.57
CA ALA A 16 4.47 -14.54 -1.68
C ALA A 16 4.73 -13.03 -1.69
N LEU A 17 3.68 -12.21 -1.51
CA LEU A 17 3.79 -10.76 -1.37
C LEU A 17 4.65 -10.37 -0.16
N LYS A 18 4.50 -11.07 0.96
CA LYS A 18 5.34 -10.86 2.15
C LYS A 18 6.83 -11.13 1.88
N THR A 19 7.16 -12.12 1.04
CA THR A 19 8.55 -12.41 0.64
C THR A 19 9.09 -11.40 -0.37
N GLN A 20 8.24 -10.88 -1.26
CA GLN A 20 8.62 -9.83 -2.23
C GLN A 20 8.80 -8.46 -1.55
N ALA A 21 8.07 -8.20 -0.47
CA ALA A 21 8.21 -6.98 0.31
C ALA A 21 9.55 -6.98 1.06
N LYS A 22 10.43 -6.04 0.72
CA LYS A 22 11.72 -5.83 1.40
C LYS A 22 11.58 -5.43 2.88
N HIS A 23 10.39 -4.99 3.30
CA HIS A 23 10.08 -4.59 4.67
C HIS A 23 9.00 -5.47 5.30
N GLY A 24 9.12 -5.70 6.61
CA GLY A 24 8.22 -6.53 7.41
C GLY A 24 6.83 -5.89 7.55
N TRP A 25 6.02 -6.00 6.50
CA TRP A 25 4.63 -5.57 6.54
C TRP A 25 3.81 -6.42 7.52
N TYR A 26 2.98 -5.75 8.31
CA TYR A 26 1.94 -6.43 9.09
C TYR A 26 0.87 -6.98 8.14
N LEU A 27 0.65 -8.29 8.20
CA LEU A 27 -0.29 -9.04 7.35
C LEU A 27 -1.68 -8.41 7.31
N SER A 28 -2.19 -7.94 8.46
CA SER A 28 -3.50 -7.30 8.59
C SER A 28 -3.59 -5.99 7.78
N ASN A 29 -2.55 -5.16 7.82
CA ASN A 29 -2.51 -3.93 7.03
C ASN A 29 -2.42 -4.24 5.54
N LEU A 30 -1.56 -5.20 5.15
CA LEU A 30 -1.39 -5.59 3.75
C LEU A 30 -2.72 -6.10 3.15
N VAL A 31 -3.45 -6.97 3.85
CA VAL A 31 -4.75 -7.47 3.41
C VAL A 31 -5.78 -6.36 3.27
N ALA A 32 -5.88 -5.45 4.25
CA ALA A 32 -6.85 -4.35 4.18
C ALA A 32 -6.54 -3.41 3.01
N PHE A 33 -5.27 -3.10 2.80
CA PHE A 33 -4.83 -2.25 1.69
C PHE A 33 -4.93 -2.94 0.34
N ILE A 34 -4.58 -4.22 0.20
CA ILE A 34 -4.74 -4.95 -1.09
C ILE A 34 -6.20 -4.95 -1.49
N ARG A 35 -7.13 -5.11 -0.54
CA ARG A 35 -8.57 -5.11 -0.82
C ARG A 35 -9.01 -3.75 -1.36
N LEU A 36 -8.56 -2.66 -0.75
CA LEU A 36 -8.92 -1.30 -1.16
C LEU A 36 -8.20 -0.89 -2.46
N ASN A 37 -6.91 -1.20 -2.57
CA ASN A 37 -6.08 -0.94 -3.74
C ASN A 37 -6.42 -1.87 -4.92
N LEU A 38 -7.08 -3.03 -4.73
CA LEU A 38 -7.55 -3.83 -5.87
C LEU A 38 -8.67 -3.12 -6.64
N PHE A 39 -9.41 -2.23 -5.98
CA PHE A 39 -10.41 -1.37 -6.61
C PHE A 39 -9.82 -0.10 -7.21
N VAL A 40 -8.57 0.25 -6.87
CA VAL A 40 -7.87 1.44 -7.36
C VAL A 40 -6.77 0.99 -8.34
N LYS A 41 -6.53 1.71 -9.43
CA LYS A 41 -5.38 1.41 -10.31
C LYS A 41 -4.08 1.83 -9.60
N VAL A 42 -3.51 0.94 -8.78
CA VAL A 42 -2.23 1.16 -8.07
C VAL A 42 -1.21 0.11 -8.48
N ASP A 43 0.02 0.57 -8.76
CA ASP A 43 1.16 -0.30 -9.02
C ASP A 43 1.65 -0.95 -7.71
N LEU A 44 1.13 -2.16 -7.43
CA LEU A 44 1.40 -2.94 -6.22
C LEU A 44 2.90 -3.06 -5.91
N TYR A 45 3.73 -3.29 -6.93
CA TYR A 45 5.17 -3.49 -6.75
C TYR A 45 5.88 -2.24 -6.21
N LYS A 46 5.52 -1.06 -6.75
CA LYS A 46 6.08 0.22 -6.34
C LYS A 46 5.52 0.68 -4.98
N TRP A 47 4.24 0.38 -4.74
CA TRP A 47 3.56 0.68 -3.48
C TRP A 47 4.06 -0.20 -2.32
N LEU A 48 4.36 -1.48 -2.57
CA LEU A 48 4.88 -2.40 -1.56
C LEU A 48 6.24 -1.93 -1.01
N ASP A 49 7.05 -1.28 -1.86
CA ASP A 49 8.36 -0.72 -1.53
C ASP A 49 8.24 0.68 -0.88
N ASN A 50 7.29 1.51 -1.32
CA ASN A 50 6.97 2.81 -0.72
C ASN A 50 5.44 3.01 -0.57
N PRO A 51 4.83 2.60 0.55
CA PRO A 51 3.37 2.62 0.70
C PRO A 51 2.78 4.00 0.93
N PHE A 52 3.58 4.81 1.59
CA PHE A 52 3.41 6.24 1.59
C PHE A 52 4.40 6.67 0.52
N ALA A 53 3.92 6.84 -0.72
CA ALA A 53 4.63 7.75 -1.61
C ALA A 53 4.85 8.99 -0.74
N LYS A 54 6.12 9.26 -0.41
CA LYS A 54 6.49 10.51 0.24
C LYS A 54 6.10 11.55 -0.78
N GLU A 55 4.86 12.03 -0.72
CA GLU A 55 4.49 13.33 -1.24
C GLU A 55 5.60 14.20 -0.69
N GLN A 56 6.48 14.61 -1.61
CA GLN A 56 7.52 15.56 -1.30
C GLN A 56 6.79 16.66 -0.54
N PRO A 57 7.22 17.02 0.69
CA PRO A 57 6.54 18.08 1.42
C PRO A 57 6.39 19.25 0.44
N PRO A 58 5.17 19.78 0.26
CA PRO A 58 4.94 20.84 -0.71
C PRO A 58 6.04 21.88 -0.50
N PRO A 59 6.76 22.31 -1.57
CA PRO A 59 7.85 23.26 -1.40
C PRO A 59 7.29 24.42 -0.61
N ASN A 60 7.88 24.65 0.57
CA ASN A 60 7.47 25.69 1.48
C ASN A 60 7.54 27.02 0.73
N LYS A 61 6.40 27.45 0.18
CA LYS A 61 6.24 28.76 -0.41
C LYS A 61 5.65 29.63 0.69
N TYR A 62 6.54 30.03 1.59
CA TYR A 62 6.35 31.23 2.41
C TYR A 62 6.05 32.39 1.46
N ILE A 63 4.81 32.89 1.48
CA ILE A 63 4.53 34.33 1.52
C ILE A 63 3.32 34.49 2.44
N GLN A 64 3.59 34.66 3.74
CA GLN A 64 2.65 35.33 4.62
C GLN A 64 2.43 36.71 4.01
N GLY A 65 1.22 36.97 3.52
CA GLY A 65 0.84 38.30 3.07
C GLY A 65 1.05 39.28 4.21
N VAL A 66 2.08 40.10 4.10
CA VAL A 66 2.12 41.39 4.79
C VAL A 66 0.95 42.21 4.25
N LEU A 67 -0.17 42.10 4.97
CA LEU A 67 -1.25 43.06 4.87
C LEU A 67 -0.79 44.28 5.66
N PHE A 68 -0.43 45.30 4.87
CA PHE A 68 -0.28 46.69 5.26
C PHE A 68 -1.42 47.17 6.17
#